data_AF-S0AQ86-F1
#
_entry.id   AF-S0AQ86-F1
#
_cell.length_a   1.000
_cell.length_b   1.000
_cell.length_c   1.000
_cell.angle_alpha   90.00
_cell.angle_beta   90.00
_cell.angle_gamma   90.00
#
_symmetry.space_group_name_H-M   'P 1'
#
loop_
_entity.id
_entity.type
_entity.pdbx_description
1 polymer ?
#
loop_
_entity_poly.entity_id
_entity_poly.type
_entity_poly.pdbx_seq_one_letter_code
_entity_poly.pdbx_strand_id
1 'polypeptide(L)'
;MHTFLMDLNNERQQKFKEDFPESFNGIQFNLDVFLYYFGYSESLFIKKRYKLDLKDKRAQLLLEDFPEAMDGEFLDIQELYEALDRDFYLFDNNQPDTDLDDLGDNVDVIVRWTKQRIKENRNCSMLFSGETGSGKSYSAIALAEKLDPGFNVDRIVFNVEDFLKLSTSNLPKGSVIIFDDAGVGASNKEWNSLSGRIIGKFSQNSRYLNLINIYTVPSLNYIEKQSRELINLYFESTKIQGDAKVFHPFRVFRGADTLGFKYPKLWIGNIPITISKLHFNLASRDLLEAYENAKQTYMNRVNKEFLHEIQEAQREKKEKLNKKNGTGKGDNKKETNNDIIKIIKLKMKGLSVRDIAKSTGVPRSTVQRVISEINSDDDL
;
A
#
# COMPACT_ATOMS: atom_id res chain seq x y z
N MET A 1 -34.24 15.35 32.89
CA MET A 1 -35.66 14.94 32.74
C MET A 1 -36.62 16.02 33.23
N HIS A 2 -36.54 16.47 34.50
CA HIS A 2 -37.40 17.55 35.02
C HIS A 2 -37.31 18.87 34.21
N THR A 3 -36.11 19.25 33.76
CA THR A 3 -35.91 20.43 32.88
C THR A 3 -36.50 20.24 31.48
N PHE A 4 -36.45 19.02 30.94
CA PHE A 4 -36.95 18.68 29.59
C PHE A 4 -38.48 18.56 29.56
N LEU A 5 -39.08 18.17 30.69
CA LEU A 5 -40.53 18.12 30.86
C LEU A 5 -41.15 19.52 30.90
N MET A 6 -40.43 20.53 31.41
CA MET A 6 -40.88 21.93 31.46
C MET A 6 -40.98 22.58 30.07
N ASP A 7 -40.26 22.05 29.07
CA ASP A 7 -40.25 22.57 27.68
C ASP A 7 -41.38 21.99 26.80
N LEU A 8 -42.18 21.03 27.30
CA LEU A 8 -43.33 20.49 26.60
C LEU A 8 -44.57 21.38 26.80
N ASN A 9 -45.44 21.51 25.78
CA ASN A 9 -46.69 22.24 25.94
C ASN A 9 -47.59 21.61 27.03
N ASN A 10 -48.43 22.44 27.67
CA ASN A 10 -49.26 22.05 28.82
C ASN A 10 -50.22 20.87 28.54
N GLU A 11 -50.79 20.76 27.34
CA GLU A 11 -51.70 19.65 26.99
C GLU A 11 -50.96 18.30 26.95
N ARG A 12 -49.73 18.27 26.45
CA ARG A 12 -48.92 17.04 26.38
C ARG A 12 -48.43 16.60 27.75
N GLN A 13 -48.11 17.54 28.63
CA GLN A 13 -47.78 17.23 30.02
C GLN A 13 -49.00 16.69 30.78
N GLN A 14 -50.19 17.24 30.52
CA GLN A 14 -51.42 16.87 31.21
C GLN A 14 -51.91 15.48 30.79
N LYS A 15 -51.91 15.18 29.48
CA LYS A 15 -52.21 13.85 28.97
C LYS A 15 -51.25 12.78 29.51
N PHE A 16 -49.95 13.07 29.56
CA PHE A 16 -48.96 12.14 30.13
C PHE A 16 -49.17 11.88 31.63
N LYS A 17 -49.58 12.89 32.40
CA LYS A 17 -49.94 12.73 33.82
C LYS A 17 -51.21 11.90 34.04
N GLU A 18 -52.18 12.02 33.13
CA GLU A 18 -53.43 11.26 33.17
C GLU A 18 -53.20 9.78 32.84
N ASP A 19 -52.33 9.49 31.88
CA ASP A 19 -52.04 8.12 31.43
C ASP A 19 -51.12 7.36 32.41
N PHE A 20 -50.29 8.07 33.20
CA PHE A 20 -49.32 7.48 34.13
C PHE A 20 -49.27 8.18 35.51
N PRO A 21 -50.37 8.14 36.29
CA PRO A 21 -50.50 8.93 37.51
C PRO A 21 -49.54 8.50 38.65
N GLU A 22 -49.15 7.23 38.71
CA GLU A 22 -48.24 6.71 39.76
C GLU A 22 -46.76 7.04 39.49
N SER A 23 -46.42 7.40 38.25
CA SER A 23 -45.04 7.61 37.81
C SER A 23 -44.49 9.00 38.13
N PHE A 24 -45.37 9.94 38.48
CA PHE A 24 -44.99 11.34 38.67
C PHE A 24 -44.45 11.63 40.09
N ASN A 25 -44.75 10.78 41.08
CA ASN A 25 -44.43 11.03 42.49
C ASN A 25 -43.30 10.17 43.09
N GLY A 26 -42.46 9.58 42.23
CA GLY A 26 -41.17 9.05 42.65
C GLY A 26 -41.01 7.57 42.38
N ILE A 27 -40.44 7.26 41.22
CA ILE A 27 -39.57 6.11 40.91
C ILE A 27 -38.91 6.44 39.57
N GLN A 28 -37.64 6.05 39.39
CA GLN A 28 -36.87 6.21 38.15
C GLN A 28 -37.66 5.67 36.95
N PHE A 29 -38.06 6.58 36.06
CA PHE A 29 -38.74 6.20 34.82
C PHE A 29 -37.72 6.02 33.70
N ASN A 30 -37.87 4.91 32.97
CA ASN A 30 -36.98 4.55 31.88
C ASN A 30 -37.26 5.44 30.66
N LEU A 31 -36.24 6.15 30.18
CA LEU A 31 -36.29 7.12 29.07
C LEU A 31 -36.89 6.50 27.79
N ASP A 32 -36.76 5.19 27.64
CA ASP A 32 -37.24 4.41 26.49
C ASP A 32 -38.77 4.37 26.38
N VAL A 33 -39.48 4.29 27.50
CA VAL A 33 -40.96 4.28 27.52
C VAL A 33 -41.52 5.67 27.19
N PHE A 34 -40.81 6.70 27.66
CA PHE A 34 -41.15 8.09 27.40
C PHE A 34 -41.03 8.44 25.91
N LEU A 35 -39.92 8.05 25.25
CA LEU A 35 -39.70 8.32 23.83
C LEU A 35 -40.69 7.58 22.92
N TYR A 36 -41.04 6.33 23.28
CA TYR A 36 -42.04 5.55 22.57
C TYR A 36 -43.44 6.20 22.61
N TYR A 37 -43.86 6.72 23.77
CA TYR A 37 -45.19 7.31 23.94
C TYR A 37 -45.41 8.60 23.12
N PHE A 38 -44.34 9.35 22.86
CA PHE A 38 -44.40 10.59 22.06
C PHE A 38 -44.17 10.39 20.56
N GLY A 39 -44.18 9.14 20.07
CA GLY A 39 -44.10 8.86 18.64
C GLY A 39 -42.71 9.05 18.03
N TYR A 40 -41.64 9.07 18.85
CA TYR A 40 -40.27 8.97 18.35
C TYR A 40 -39.99 7.50 17.98
N SER A 41 -40.63 7.00 16.92
CA SER A 41 -40.44 5.64 16.44
C SER A 41 -39.59 5.63 15.17
N GLU A 42 -38.60 4.72 15.17
CA GLU A 42 -37.92 4.12 14.01
C GLU A 42 -36.40 4.31 13.84
N SER A 43 -35.61 4.43 14.90
CA SER A 43 -34.19 4.06 14.78
C SER A 43 -33.63 3.23 15.94
N LEU A 44 -33.26 2.00 15.57
CA LEU A 44 -32.14 1.18 16.05
C LEU A 44 -32.03 0.71 17.52
N PHE A 45 -32.66 1.30 18.52
CA PHE A 45 -32.32 0.94 19.91
C PHE A 45 -32.86 -0.44 20.36
N ILE A 46 -33.97 -0.92 19.80
CA ILE A 46 -34.67 -2.11 20.31
C ILE A 46 -34.30 -3.41 19.57
N LYS A 47 -33.59 -3.37 18.43
CA LYS A 47 -33.20 -4.60 17.70
C LYS A 47 -31.80 -5.14 17.97
N LYS A 48 -31.00 -4.51 18.84
CA LYS A 48 -29.61 -4.94 19.08
C LYS A 48 -29.21 -5.23 20.54
N ARG A 49 -30.13 -5.23 21.52
CA ARG A 49 -29.73 -5.49 22.93
C ARG A 49 -30.38 -6.65 23.70
N TYR A 50 -31.32 -7.43 23.16
CA TYR A 50 -31.67 -8.71 23.81
C TYR A 50 -31.92 -9.85 22.81
N LYS A 51 -30.82 -10.36 22.27
CA LYS A 51 -30.55 -11.80 22.10
C LYS A 51 -29.04 -11.98 21.91
N LEU A 52 -28.30 -11.71 22.97
CA LEU A 52 -27.04 -12.42 23.21
C LEU A 52 -27.44 -13.87 23.46
N ASP A 53 -27.49 -14.67 22.39
CA ASP A 53 -27.34 -16.11 22.55
C ASP A 53 -25.90 -16.32 23.02
N LEU A 54 -25.71 -16.78 24.25
CA LEU A 54 -24.42 -17.11 24.85
C LEU A 54 -23.68 -18.25 24.10
N LYS A 55 -24.20 -18.67 22.94
CA LYS A 55 -23.56 -19.55 21.96
C LYS A 55 -22.80 -18.82 20.86
N ASP A 56 -22.90 -17.48 20.75
CA ASP A 56 -22.12 -16.73 19.76
C ASP A 56 -20.64 -16.68 20.18
N LYS A 57 -19.83 -17.55 19.58
CA LYS A 57 -18.38 -17.65 19.79
C LYS A 57 -17.66 -16.30 19.70
N ARG A 58 -18.18 -15.32 18.96
CA ARG A 58 -17.56 -13.98 18.85
C ARG A 58 -17.68 -13.14 20.12
N ALA A 59 -18.77 -13.26 20.85
CA ALA A 59 -18.97 -12.52 22.10
C ALA A 59 -18.14 -13.12 23.26
N GLN A 60 -17.98 -14.44 23.30
CA GLN A 60 -17.07 -15.11 24.23
C GLN A 60 -15.59 -14.78 23.94
N LEU A 61 -15.18 -14.80 22.66
CA LEU A 61 -13.82 -14.41 22.24
C LEU A 61 -13.46 -12.96 22.60
N LEU A 62 -14.43 -12.06 22.68
CA LEU A 62 -14.20 -10.65 23.06
C LEU A 62 -14.01 -10.47 24.57
N LEU A 63 -14.58 -11.36 25.39
CA LEU A 63 -14.47 -11.32 26.85
C LEU A 63 -13.26 -12.13 27.37
N GLU A 64 -12.84 -13.17 26.66
CA GLU A 64 -11.62 -13.94 26.97
C GLU A 64 -10.33 -13.18 26.62
N ASP A 65 -10.37 -12.30 25.61
CA ASP A 65 -9.21 -11.52 25.14
C ASP A 65 -8.93 -10.25 25.97
N PHE A 66 -9.85 -9.82 26.85
CA PHE A 66 -9.74 -8.57 27.64
C PHE A 66 -10.25 -8.75 29.08
N PRO A 67 -9.57 -9.54 29.92
CA PRO A 67 -10.01 -9.83 31.29
C PRO A 67 -10.02 -8.57 32.19
N GLU A 68 -9.18 -7.58 31.89
CA GLU A 68 -9.05 -6.34 32.67
C GLU A 68 -10.26 -5.39 32.51
N ALA A 69 -11.07 -5.55 31.45
CA ALA A 69 -12.30 -4.79 31.26
C ALA A 69 -13.40 -5.15 32.29
N MET A 70 -13.19 -6.21 33.08
CA MET A 70 -14.06 -6.59 34.20
C MET A 70 -13.72 -5.84 35.50
N ASP A 71 -12.51 -5.26 35.64
CA ASP A 71 -11.98 -4.74 36.91
C ASP A 71 -12.21 -3.23 37.14
N GLY A 72 -13.29 -2.67 36.58
CA GLY A 72 -13.97 -1.56 37.22
C GLY A 72 -13.49 -0.13 36.93
N GLU A 73 -12.71 0.11 35.89
CA GLU A 73 -12.66 1.45 35.26
C GLU A 73 -13.35 1.38 33.90
N PHE A 74 -14.58 1.90 33.85
CA PHE A 74 -15.35 2.03 32.62
C PHE A 74 -14.57 2.91 31.63
N LEU A 75 -13.84 2.29 30.68
CA LEU A 75 -13.83 2.86 29.34
C LEU A 75 -15.26 2.74 28.85
N ASP A 76 -15.93 3.88 28.66
CA ASP A 76 -17.25 3.92 28.08
C ASP A 76 -17.21 3.12 26.77
N ILE A 77 -18.02 2.07 26.69
CA ILE A 77 -18.13 1.26 25.47
C ILE A 77 -18.46 2.17 24.28
N GLN A 78 -19.14 3.29 24.53
CA GLN A 78 -19.41 4.33 23.56
C GLN A 78 -18.15 5.10 23.16
N GLU A 79 -17.25 5.46 24.08
CA GLU A 79 -15.94 6.04 23.74
C GLU A 79 -15.03 5.05 22.99
N LEU A 80 -15.06 3.76 23.36
CA LEU A 80 -14.32 2.71 22.66
C LEU A 80 -14.89 2.48 21.25
N TYR A 81 -16.22 2.46 21.11
CA TYR A 81 -16.90 2.39 19.81
C TYR A 81 -16.64 3.65 19.00
N GLU A 82 -16.72 4.85 19.56
CA GLU A 82 -16.47 6.12 18.88
C GLU A 82 -15.01 6.27 18.45
N ALA A 83 -14.05 5.82 19.27
CA ALA A 83 -12.63 5.81 18.93
C ALA A 83 -12.34 4.79 17.81
N LEU A 84 -13.01 3.65 17.82
CA LEU A 84 -12.94 2.65 16.75
C LEU A 84 -13.74 3.05 15.51
N ASP A 85 -14.80 3.86 15.61
CA ASP A 85 -15.67 4.25 14.49
C ASP A 85 -15.20 5.52 13.77
N ARG A 86 -14.56 6.47 14.46
CA ARG A 86 -14.14 7.76 13.87
C ARG A 86 -13.16 7.63 12.70
N ASP A 87 -12.38 6.56 12.63
CA ASP A 87 -11.43 6.32 11.54
C ASP A 87 -11.99 5.41 10.43
N PHE A 88 -13.21 4.87 10.60
CA PHE A 88 -13.80 3.88 9.69
C PHE A 88 -14.75 4.49 8.67
N TYR A 89 -15.19 5.74 8.89
CA TYR A 89 -16.21 6.38 8.07
C TYR A 89 -15.67 7.56 7.27
N LEU A 90 -16.04 7.57 6.00
CA LEU A 90 -16.05 8.78 5.21
C LEU A 90 -17.32 9.52 5.64
N PHE A 91 -17.25 10.53 6.52
CA PHE A 91 -18.45 11.22 7.01
C PHE A 91 -18.93 12.30 6.03
N ASP A 92 -20.23 12.31 5.76
CA ASP A 92 -21.01 13.50 5.37
C ASP A 92 -22.25 13.58 6.29
N ASN A 93 -22.10 14.17 7.47
CA ASN A 93 -23.18 14.29 8.45
C ASN A 93 -24.07 15.52 8.24
N ASN A 94 -23.89 16.31 7.17
CA ASN A 94 -24.50 17.64 7.05
C ASN A 94 -25.34 17.87 5.78
N GLN A 95 -25.70 16.84 5.02
CA GLN A 95 -26.66 16.97 3.91
C GLN A 95 -27.82 15.98 4.14
N PRO A 96 -28.98 16.44 4.65
CA PRO A 96 -30.13 15.58 4.93
C PRO A 96 -30.81 15.00 3.68
N ASP A 97 -30.49 15.47 2.47
CA ASP A 97 -31.26 15.18 1.26
C ASP A 97 -30.39 15.02 -0.02
N THR A 98 -29.19 14.42 0.07
CA THR A 98 -28.54 13.96 -1.18
C THR A 98 -29.19 12.66 -1.61
N ASP A 99 -30.03 12.73 -2.65
CA ASP A 99 -30.52 11.58 -3.40
C ASP A 99 -29.33 10.64 -3.70
N LEU A 100 -29.54 9.33 -3.61
CA LEU A 100 -28.53 8.33 -3.97
C LEU A 100 -28.02 8.50 -5.41
N ASP A 101 -28.82 9.13 -6.26
CA ASP A 101 -28.52 9.48 -7.65
C ASP A 101 -27.62 10.73 -7.78
N ASP A 102 -27.49 11.54 -6.72
CA ASP A 102 -26.69 12.77 -6.63
C ASP A 102 -25.33 12.53 -5.93
N LEU A 103 -25.05 11.28 -5.55
CA LEU A 103 -23.67 10.81 -5.42
C LEU A 103 -23.05 10.77 -6.80
N GLY A 104 -22.58 11.92 -7.26
CA GLY A 104 -21.65 12.01 -8.39
C GLY A 104 -20.53 10.96 -8.28
N ASP A 105 -19.81 10.75 -9.40
CA ASP A 105 -18.66 9.85 -9.55
C ASP A 105 -18.04 9.45 -8.19
N ASN A 106 -18.11 8.18 -7.78
CA ASN A 106 -17.76 7.70 -6.42
C ASN A 106 -16.39 8.20 -5.90
N VAL A 107 -15.50 8.63 -6.80
CA VAL A 107 -14.26 9.35 -6.52
C VAL A 107 -14.48 10.64 -5.70
N ASP A 108 -15.57 11.35 -5.91
CA ASP A 108 -15.90 12.62 -5.22
C ASP A 108 -16.12 12.42 -3.72
N VAL A 109 -16.57 11.23 -3.30
CA VAL A 109 -16.64 10.86 -1.89
C VAL A 109 -15.24 10.79 -1.27
N ILE A 110 -14.30 10.15 -1.97
CA ILE A 110 -12.90 10.09 -1.54
C ILE A 110 -12.30 11.49 -1.47
N VAL A 111 -12.58 12.33 -2.48
CA VAL A 111 -12.13 13.74 -2.52
C VAL A 111 -12.66 14.52 -1.30
N ARG A 112 -13.95 14.42 -0.99
CA ARG A 112 -14.56 15.07 0.18
C ARG A 112 -13.91 14.62 1.48
N TRP A 113 -13.76 13.32 1.68
CA TRP A 113 -13.13 12.78 2.88
C TRP A 113 -11.69 13.23 3.04
N THR A 114 -10.90 13.16 1.97
CA THR A 114 -9.51 13.63 2.00
C THR A 114 -9.44 15.11 2.34
N LYS A 115 -10.27 15.96 1.73
CA LYS A 115 -10.33 17.39 2.05
C LYS A 115 -10.73 17.62 3.52
N GLN A 116 -11.64 16.83 4.06
CA GLN A 116 -12.02 16.91 5.48
C GLN A 116 -10.85 16.57 6.41
N ARG A 117 -10.08 15.51 6.12
CA ARG A 117 -8.87 15.17 6.88
C ARG A 117 -7.87 16.33 6.90
N ILE A 118 -7.62 16.94 5.74
CA ILE A 118 -6.72 18.09 5.64
C ILE A 118 -7.23 19.28 6.47
N LYS A 119 -8.54 19.58 6.46
CA LYS A 119 -9.12 20.63 7.31
C LYS A 119 -8.89 20.36 8.80
N GLU A 120 -8.90 19.10 9.20
CA GLU A 120 -8.63 18.66 10.58
C GLU A 120 -7.13 18.52 10.89
N ASN A 121 -6.25 19.03 10.03
CA ASN A 121 -4.79 18.90 10.13
C ASN A 121 -4.30 17.44 10.19
N ARG A 122 -5.03 16.53 9.54
CA ARG A 122 -4.64 15.13 9.36
C ARG A 122 -4.15 14.94 7.93
N ASN A 123 -2.88 14.55 7.77
CA ASN A 123 -2.34 14.20 6.46
C ASN A 123 -3.09 13.01 5.83
N CYS A 124 -2.91 12.83 4.52
CA CYS A 124 -3.49 11.72 3.79
C CYS A 124 -2.46 11.09 2.85
N SER A 125 -2.09 9.85 3.12
CA SER A 125 -1.25 9.03 2.25
C SER A 125 -2.10 8.00 1.52
N MET A 126 -1.92 7.90 0.20
CA MET A 126 -2.67 7.04 -0.70
C MET A 126 -1.72 6.16 -1.52
N LEU A 127 -2.09 4.91 -1.77
CA LEU A 127 -1.27 3.97 -2.53
C LEU A 127 -2.09 3.35 -3.66
N PHE A 128 -1.62 3.44 -4.89
CA PHE A 128 -2.15 2.71 -6.04
C PHE A 128 -1.24 1.52 -6.37
N SER A 129 -1.81 0.32 -6.51
CA SER A 129 -1.07 -0.85 -6.98
C SER A 129 -1.79 -1.65 -8.07
N GLY A 130 -1.06 -2.54 -8.75
CA GLY A 130 -1.53 -3.28 -9.91
C GLY A 130 -0.46 -3.44 -10.99
N GLU A 131 -0.74 -4.32 -11.96
CA GLU A 131 0.18 -4.65 -13.06
C GLU A 131 0.55 -3.45 -13.93
N THR A 132 1.69 -3.50 -14.60
CA THR A 132 2.10 -2.46 -15.57
C THR A 132 1.01 -2.27 -16.63
N GLY A 133 0.66 -1.01 -16.92
CA GLY A 133 -0.41 -0.68 -17.87
C GLY A 133 -1.83 -0.68 -17.30
N SER A 134 -2.04 -0.97 -16.00
CA SER A 134 -3.37 -0.98 -15.39
C SER A 134 -4.03 0.41 -15.18
N GLY A 135 -3.32 1.49 -15.50
CA GLY A 135 -3.82 2.87 -15.34
C GLY A 135 -3.52 3.55 -14.00
N LYS A 136 -2.72 2.95 -13.10
CA LYS A 136 -2.38 3.51 -11.77
C LYS A 136 -1.98 4.99 -11.80
N SER A 137 -1.00 5.33 -12.64
CA SER A 137 -0.45 6.69 -12.73
C SER A 137 -1.52 7.67 -13.19
N TYR A 138 -2.31 7.29 -14.19
CA TYR A 138 -3.41 8.11 -14.71
C TYR A 138 -4.52 8.31 -13.67
N SER A 139 -4.90 7.25 -12.95
CA SER A 139 -5.87 7.34 -11.85
C SER A 139 -5.37 8.21 -10.69
N ALA A 140 -4.09 8.11 -10.35
CA ALA A 140 -3.45 8.95 -9.33
C ALA A 140 -3.44 10.43 -9.74
N ILE A 141 -3.10 10.74 -11.00
CA ILE A 141 -3.10 12.10 -11.54
C ILE A 141 -4.51 12.68 -11.57
N ALA A 142 -5.50 11.91 -12.00
CA ALA A 142 -6.90 12.35 -12.01
C ALA A 142 -7.42 12.65 -10.60
N LEU A 143 -7.09 11.80 -9.62
CA LEU A 143 -7.45 12.06 -8.24
C LEU A 143 -6.73 13.31 -7.69
N ALA A 144 -5.45 13.49 -8.01
CA ALA A 144 -4.67 14.65 -7.58
C ALA A 144 -5.26 15.97 -8.12
N GLU A 145 -5.63 16.01 -9.40
CA GLU A 145 -6.25 17.18 -10.04
C GLU A 145 -7.60 17.55 -9.37
N LYS A 146 -8.40 16.56 -8.97
CA LYS A 146 -9.64 16.80 -8.20
C LYS A 146 -9.40 17.28 -6.77
N LEU A 147 -8.34 16.79 -6.13
CA LEU A 147 -8.01 17.10 -4.74
C LEU A 147 -7.43 18.52 -4.58
N ASP A 148 -6.55 18.91 -5.51
CA ASP A 148 -5.75 20.12 -5.45
C ASP A 148 -5.85 20.90 -6.78
N PRO A 149 -6.63 21.98 -6.83
CA PRO A 149 -6.78 22.80 -8.04
C PRO A 149 -5.48 23.43 -8.56
N GLY A 150 -4.44 23.50 -7.71
CA GLY A 150 -3.11 24.00 -8.09
C GLY A 150 -2.14 22.89 -8.48
N PHE A 151 -2.61 21.65 -8.60
CA PHE A 151 -1.78 20.50 -8.96
C PHE A 151 -1.28 20.62 -10.40
N ASN A 152 -0.01 20.26 -10.62
CA ASN A 152 0.64 20.30 -11.92
C ASN A 152 1.74 19.24 -12.02
N VAL A 153 2.34 19.09 -13.21
CA VAL A 153 3.34 18.07 -13.49
C VAL A 153 4.59 18.16 -12.59
N ASP A 154 4.96 19.36 -12.12
CA ASP A 154 6.14 19.55 -11.25
C ASP A 154 5.95 18.91 -9.88
N ARG A 155 4.71 18.52 -9.53
CA ARG A 155 4.38 17.78 -8.31
C ARG A 155 4.33 16.26 -8.52
N ILE A 156 4.73 15.79 -9.69
CA ILE A 156 4.89 14.36 -10.01
C ILE A 156 6.38 14.05 -10.05
N VAL A 157 6.83 13.19 -9.14
CA VAL A 157 8.24 12.83 -8.98
C VAL A 157 8.43 11.33 -9.22
N PHE A 158 9.58 10.96 -9.76
CA PHE A 158 9.93 9.58 -10.12
C PHE A 158 11.08 9.00 -9.29
N ASN A 159 11.67 9.82 -8.41
CA ASN A 159 12.72 9.40 -7.50
C ASN A 159 12.53 10.01 -6.11
N VAL A 160 13.19 9.39 -5.13
CA VAL A 160 13.11 9.72 -3.71
C VAL A 160 13.68 11.10 -3.40
N GLU A 161 14.77 11.49 -4.06
CA GLU A 161 15.43 12.77 -3.78
C GLU A 161 14.51 13.94 -4.12
N ASP A 162 13.90 13.90 -5.31
CA ASP A 162 12.93 14.91 -5.74
C ASP A 162 11.68 14.90 -4.87
N PHE A 163 11.23 13.71 -4.45
CA PHE A 163 10.12 13.59 -3.49
C PHE A 163 10.43 14.28 -2.16
N LEU A 164 11.61 14.07 -1.59
CA LEU A 164 12.01 14.71 -0.33
C LEU A 164 12.16 16.23 -0.50
N LYS A 165 12.80 16.70 -1.58
CA LYS A 165 12.94 18.13 -1.90
C LYS A 165 11.58 18.81 -2.01
N LEU A 166 10.68 18.25 -2.80
CA LEU A 166 9.35 18.81 -3.00
C LEU A 166 8.53 18.78 -1.70
N SER A 167 8.60 17.68 -0.96
CA SER A 167 7.85 17.53 0.29
C SER A 167 8.32 18.48 1.40
N THR A 168 9.58 18.89 1.38
CA THR A 168 10.15 19.86 2.33
C THR A 168 10.08 21.31 1.83
N SER A 169 9.52 21.52 0.65
CA SER A 169 9.27 22.85 0.13
C SER A 169 8.04 23.48 0.81
N ASN A 170 7.90 24.80 0.67
CA ASN A 170 6.79 25.56 1.27
C ASN A 170 5.48 25.42 0.46
N LEU A 171 5.04 24.18 0.21
CA LEU A 171 3.74 23.92 -0.41
C LEU A 171 2.60 24.25 0.57
N PRO A 172 1.49 24.83 0.09
CA PRO A 172 0.29 25.04 0.91
C PRO A 172 -0.24 23.73 1.49
N LYS A 173 -0.87 23.80 2.67
CA LYS A 173 -1.59 22.66 3.27
C LYS A 173 -2.61 22.09 2.28
N GLY A 174 -2.68 20.77 2.19
CA GLY A 174 -3.55 20.06 1.25
C GLY A 174 -3.01 19.95 -0.18
N SER A 175 -1.80 20.47 -0.46
CA SER A 175 -1.17 20.24 -1.76
C SER A 175 -0.90 18.74 -1.96
N VAL A 176 -1.05 18.29 -3.21
CA VAL A 176 -0.82 16.88 -3.58
C VAL A 176 0.56 16.70 -4.19
N ILE A 177 1.26 15.66 -3.77
CA ILE A 177 2.49 15.17 -4.39
C ILE A 177 2.26 13.73 -4.85
N ILE A 178 2.62 13.41 -6.09
CA ILE A 178 2.60 12.05 -6.62
C ILE A 178 4.03 11.53 -6.72
N PHE A 179 4.32 10.43 -6.04
CA PHE A 179 5.52 9.65 -6.26
C PHE A 179 5.17 8.44 -7.15
N ASP A 180 5.41 8.61 -8.45
CA ASP A 180 5.03 7.64 -9.47
C ASP A 180 6.15 6.60 -9.72
N ASP A 181 5.74 5.35 -9.96
CA ASP A 181 6.60 4.19 -10.14
C ASP A 181 7.65 4.03 -9.02
N ALA A 182 7.22 4.30 -7.77
CA ALA A 182 8.04 4.19 -6.56
C ALA A 182 8.53 2.75 -6.38
N GLY A 183 9.71 2.43 -6.92
CA GLY A 183 10.20 1.05 -6.94
C GLY A 183 10.95 0.61 -8.19
N VAL A 184 10.73 1.29 -9.33
CA VAL A 184 11.10 0.75 -10.65
C VAL A 184 12.41 1.33 -11.22
N GLY A 185 12.88 2.47 -10.71
CA GLY A 185 13.97 3.25 -11.32
C GLY A 185 15.41 3.00 -10.84
N ALA A 186 15.65 2.15 -9.82
CA ALA A 186 17.01 1.94 -9.28
C ALA A 186 17.27 0.46 -9.02
N SER A 187 18.53 0.03 -9.17
CA SER A 187 18.97 -1.35 -9.02
C SER A 187 18.36 -2.03 -7.77
N ASN A 188 17.74 -3.18 -8.00
CA ASN A 188 16.74 -3.86 -7.14
C ASN A 188 17.14 -4.21 -5.68
N LYS A 189 18.33 -3.82 -5.20
CA LYS A 189 18.78 -4.15 -3.82
C LYS A 189 18.85 -2.97 -2.86
N GLU A 190 19.23 -1.78 -3.32
CA GLU A 190 19.38 -0.62 -2.41
C GLU A 190 18.05 0.12 -2.23
N TRP A 191 17.25 0.21 -3.29
CA TRP A 191 15.98 0.94 -3.29
C TRP A 191 14.90 0.33 -2.38
N ASN A 192 14.79 -1.00 -2.33
CA ASN A 192 13.82 -1.69 -1.46
C ASN A 192 14.04 -1.35 0.03
N SER A 193 15.29 -1.13 0.43
CA SER A 193 15.63 -0.74 1.80
C SER A 193 15.45 0.76 2.06
N LEU A 194 15.65 1.60 1.04
CA LEU A 194 15.67 3.06 1.16
C LEU A 194 14.27 3.66 1.03
N SER A 195 13.46 3.18 0.07
CA SER A 195 12.10 3.66 -0.19
C SER A 195 11.11 3.28 0.91
N GLY A 196 11.23 2.06 1.46
CA GLY A 196 10.46 1.65 2.64
C GLY A 196 10.76 2.57 3.83
N ARG A 197 12.03 2.73 4.16
CA ARG A 197 12.45 3.61 5.27
C ARG A 197 12.07 5.07 5.06
N ILE A 198 12.08 5.55 3.82
CA ILE A 198 11.75 6.95 3.50
C ILE A 198 10.26 7.18 3.51
N ILE A 199 9.43 6.30 2.95
CA ILE A 199 7.98 6.39 3.08
C ILE A 199 7.59 6.36 4.56
N GLY A 200 8.25 5.53 5.38
CA GLY A 200 8.03 5.45 6.83
C GLY A 200 8.42 6.74 7.55
N LYS A 201 9.68 7.16 7.41
CA LYS A 201 10.20 8.40 8.05
C LYS A 201 9.49 9.65 7.57
N PHE A 202 9.21 9.73 6.27
CA PHE A 202 8.52 10.87 5.68
C PHE A 202 7.06 10.90 6.13
N SER A 203 6.34 9.77 6.10
CA SER A 203 4.94 9.74 6.53
C SER A 203 4.78 10.14 8.00
N GLN A 204 5.75 9.81 8.87
CA GLN A 204 5.79 10.30 10.26
C GLN A 204 5.97 11.82 10.34
N ASN A 205 6.85 12.39 9.52
CA ASN A 205 7.10 13.83 9.47
C ASN A 205 6.02 14.63 8.71
N SER A 206 5.31 14.00 7.76
CA SER A 206 4.33 14.67 6.90
C SER A 206 3.07 15.15 7.64
N ARG A 207 2.86 14.70 8.89
CA ARG A 207 1.77 15.19 9.75
C ARG A 207 1.85 16.70 9.99
N TYR A 208 3.05 17.27 10.15
CA TYR A 208 3.17 18.72 10.37
C TYR A 208 2.91 19.53 9.10
N LEU A 209 3.27 18.98 7.95
CA LEU A 209 3.12 19.63 6.64
C LEU A 209 1.69 19.55 6.11
N ASN A 210 0.94 18.53 6.52
CA ASN A 210 -0.44 18.30 6.11
C ASN A 210 -0.58 18.27 4.57
N LEU A 211 0.34 17.56 3.92
CA LEU A 211 0.33 17.29 2.48
C LEU A 211 -0.43 16.00 2.19
N ILE A 212 -0.91 15.89 0.95
CA ILE A 212 -1.49 14.65 0.42
C ILE A 212 -0.43 13.95 -0.41
N ASN A 213 -0.10 12.72 -0.05
CA ASN A 213 0.91 11.93 -0.78
C ASN A 213 0.23 10.80 -1.51
N ILE A 214 0.48 10.65 -2.81
CA ILE A 214 -0.01 9.55 -3.62
C ILE A 214 1.18 8.77 -4.15
N TYR A 215 1.21 7.47 -3.89
CA TYR A 215 2.27 6.57 -4.34
C TYR A 215 1.71 5.62 -5.38
N THR A 216 2.46 5.30 -6.43
CA THR A 216 2.12 4.21 -7.35
C THR A 216 3.21 3.14 -7.31
N VAL A 217 2.80 1.87 -7.19
CA VAL A 217 3.71 0.73 -7.10
C VAL A 217 3.17 -0.45 -7.91
N PRO A 218 4.01 -1.38 -8.41
CA PRO A 218 3.51 -2.58 -9.08
C PRO A 218 2.70 -3.48 -8.13
N SER A 219 3.14 -3.58 -6.88
CA SER A 219 2.47 -4.37 -5.84
C SER A 219 2.68 -3.72 -4.48
N LEU A 220 1.69 -3.82 -3.60
CA LEU A 220 1.78 -3.44 -2.20
C LEU A 220 3.04 -4.03 -1.51
N ASN A 221 3.53 -5.19 -1.99
CA ASN A 221 4.69 -5.85 -1.42
C ASN A 221 6.02 -5.09 -1.55
N TYR A 222 6.08 -4.08 -2.43
CA TYR A 222 7.24 -3.20 -2.58
C TYR A 222 7.38 -2.19 -1.44
N ILE A 223 6.31 -1.97 -0.67
CA ILE A 223 6.33 -1.09 0.49
C ILE A 223 6.65 -1.94 1.72
N GLU A 224 7.54 -1.50 2.60
CA GLU A 224 7.79 -2.20 3.85
C GLU A 224 6.53 -2.20 4.73
N LYS A 225 6.38 -3.23 5.55
CA LYS A 225 5.20 -3.45 6.38
C LYS A 225 4.81 -2.26 7.25
N GLN A 226 5.78 -1.65 7.96
CA GLN A 226 5.54 -0.48 8.84
C GLN A 226 5.03 0.73 8.05
N SER A 227 5.57 0.94 6.85
CA SER A 227 5.14 2.03 5.98
C SER A 227 3.72 1.83 5.41
N ARG A 228 3.29 0.57 5.22
CA ARG A 228 1.91 0.28 4.78
C ARG A 228 0.88 0.69 5.82
N GLU A 229 1.24 0.73 7.10
CA GLU A 229 0.33 1.17 8.18
C GLU A 229 0.08 2.68 8.18
N LEU A 230 0.95 3.44 7.51
CA LEU A 230 0.82 4.89 7.37
C LEU A 230 -0.01 5.27 6.14
N ILE A 231 -0.41 4.30 5.31
CA ILE A 231 -1.31 4.49 4.17
C ILE A 231 -2.75 4.58 4.68
N ASN A 232 -3.45 5.64 4.31
CA ASN A 232 -4.83 5.87 4.71
C ASN A 232 -5.84 5.29 3.70
N LEU A 233 -5.47 5.27 2.41
CA LEU A 233 -6.26 4.64 1.35
C LEU A 233 -5.37 3.83 0.42
N TYR A 234 -5.81 2.61 0.10
CA TYR A 234 -5.15 1.71 -0.81
C TYR A 234 -6.08 1.39 -1.99
N PHE A 235 -5.61 1.63 -3.20
CA PHE A 235 -6.30 1.38 -4.44
C PHE A 235 -5.63 0.23 -5.20
N GLU A 236 -6.36 -0.86 -5.41
CA GLU A 236 -5.90 -2.00 -6.20
C GLU A 236 -6.54 -1.95 -7.58
N SER A 237 -5.72 -1.73 -8.62
CA SER A 237 -6.20 -1.69 -10.01
C SER A 237 -6.87 -3.00 -10.38
N THR A 238 -7.96 -2.92 -11.13
CA THR A 238 -8.61 -4.10 -11.69
C THR A 238 -8.09 -4.39 -13.11
N LYS A 239 -8.70 -5.39 -13.78
CA LYS A 239 -8.43 -5.66 -15.19
C LYS A 239 -8.95 -4.57 -16.14
N ILE A 240 -9.87 -3.74 -15.67
CA ILE A 240 -10.42 -2.61 -16.42
C ILE A 240 -9.57 -1.39 -16.06
N GLN A 241 -9.00 -0.73 -17.06
CA GLN A 241 -8.18 0.46 -16.86
C GLN A 241 -9.04 1.60 -16.28
N GLY A 242 -8.50 2.29 -15.28
CA GLY A 242 -9.22 3.33 -14.55
C GLY A 242 -10.11 2.80 -13.42
N ASP A 243 -10.41 1.49 -13.39
CA ASP A 243 -11.14 0.89 -12.28
C ASP A 243 -10.18 0.40 -11.19
N ALA A 244 -10.45 0.77 -9.94
CA ALA A 244 -9.72 0.24 -8.79
C ALA A 244 -10.67 -0.19 -7.66
N LYS A 245 -10.32 -1.26 -6.96
CA LYS A 245 -10.88 -1.54 -5.64
C LYS A 245 -10.26 -0.58 -4.64
N VAL A 246 -11.04 -0.11 -3.68
CA VAL A 246 -10.56 0.79 -2.64
C VAL A 246 -10.58 0.11 -1.29
N PHE A 247 -9.52 0.28 -0.51
CA PHE A 247 -9.36 -0.30 0.81
C PHE A 247 -8.86 0.75 1.78
N HIS A 248 -9.25 0.60 3.04
CA HIS A 248 -8.68 1.30 4.18
C HIS A 248 -7.84 0.29 4.99
N PRO A 249 -6.51 0.45 5.02
CA PRO A 249 -5.64 -0.40 5.83
C PRO A 249 -5.92 -0.22 7.34
N PHE A 250 -5.86 -1.29 8.12
CA PHE A 250 -6.00 -1.23 9.59
C PHE A 250 -5.12 -2.26 10.28
N ARG A 251 -4.66 -1.95 11.50
CA ARG A 251 -3.88 -2.88 12.32
C ARG A 251 -4.76 -3.97 12.91
N VAL A 252 -4.36 -5.23 12.74
CA VAL A 252 -4.98 -6.37 13.41
C VAL A 252 -4.23 -6.62 14.72
N PHE A 253 -4.92 -6.43 15.86
CA PHE A 253 -4.31 -6.54 17.19
C PHE A 253 -4.04 -7.98 17.68
N ARG A 254 -4.42 -9.01 16.91
CA ARG A 254 -4.29 -10.42 17.32
C ARG A 254 -2.97 -11.06 16.91
N GLY A 255 -1.94 -10.88 17.76
CA GLY A 255 -0.78 -11.79 17.91
C GLY A 255 0.25 -11.85 16.77
N ALA A 256 -0.14 -11.57 15.53
CA ALA A 256 0.77 -11.29 14.44
C ALA A 256 0.50 -9.86 14.02
N ASP A 257 1.52 -9.02 14.15
CA ASP A 257 1.60 -7.68 13.54
C ASP A 257 1.22 -7.85 12.06
N THR A 258 -0.05 -7.71 11.69
CA THR A 258 -0.56 -8.04 10.36
C THR A 258 -1.50 -6.94 9.95
N LEU A 259 -1.31 -6.47 8.72
CA LEU A 259 -2.10 -5.40 8.16
C LEU A 259 -3.36 -6.00 7.54
N GLY A 260 -4.52 -5.62 8.07
CA GLY A 260 -5.82 -5.95 7.52
C GLY A 260 -6.28 -4.89 6.51
N PHE A 261 -7.21 -5.27 5.63
CA PHE A 261 -7.84 -4.38 4.66
C PHE A 261 -9.36 -4.48 4.79
N LYS A 262 -10.04 -3.33 4.82
CA LYS A 262 -11.50 -3.23 4.80
C LYS A 262 -11.93 -2.26 3.71
N TYR A 263 -13.10 -2.47 3.14
CA TYR A 263 -13.71 -1.48 2.26
C TYR A 263 -14.14 -0.25 3.09
N PRO A 264 -13.87 0.99 2.64
CA PRO A 264 -14.40 2.19 3.27
C PRO A 264 -15.92 2.16 3.32
N LYS A 265 -16.47 2.73 4.41
CA LYS A 265 -17.91 2.93 4.56
C LYS A 265 -18.22 4.42 4.56
N LEU A 266 -19.24 4.80 3.80
CA LEU A 266 -19.81 6.14 3.76
C LEU A 266 -21.17 6.09 4.45
N TRP A 267 -21.50 7.11 5.23
CA TRP A 267 -22.87 7.31 5.70
C TRP A 267 -23.58 8.27 4.75
N ILE A 268 -24.74 7.85 4.25
CA ILE A 268 -25.69 8.72 3.55
C ILE A 268 -26.96 8.70 4.39
N GLY A 269 -27.21 9.79 5.11
CA GLY A 269 -28.16 9.82 6.21
C GLY A 269 -27.83 8.72 7.24
N ASN A 270 -28.78 7.82 7.48
CA ASN A 270 -28.63 6.71 8.44
C ASN A 270 -28.24 5.37 7.79
N ILE A 271 -27.85 5.36 6.51
CA ILE A 271 -27.53 4.13 5.78
C ILE A 271 -26.02 4.08 5.50
N PRO A 272 -25.30 3.07 6.02
CA PRO A 272 -23.91 2.86 5.70
C PRO A 272 -23.77 2.18 4.33
N ILE A 273 -23.17 2.86 3.36
CA ILE A 273 -22.81 2.34 2.04
C ILE A 273 -21.35 1.93 2.03
N THR A 274 -21.07 0.72 1.54
CA THR A 274 -19.69 0.24 1.40
C THR A 274 -19.17 0.56 0.00
N ILE A 275 -18.04 1.27 -0.08
CA ILE A 275 -17.39 1.59 -1.34
C ILE A 275 -16.36 0.52 -1.62
N SER A 276 -16.67 -0.38 -2.55
CA SER A 276 -15.77 -1.48 -2.90
C SER A 276 -14.92 -1.22 -4.14
N LYS A 277 -15.41 -0.36 -5.05
CA LYS A 277 -14.81 -0.09 -6.35
C LYS A 277 -15.05 1.36 -6.76
N LEU A 278 -14.08 1.95 -7.44
CA LEU A 278 -14.09 3.30 -7.99
C LEU A 278 -13.68 3.25 -9.46
N HIS A 279 -14.20 4.17 -10.26
CA HIS A 279 -13.75 4.45 -11.61
C HIS A 279 -13.11 5.83 -11.64
N PHE A 280 -11.86 5.92 -12.09
CA PHE A 280 -11.16 7.19 -12.24
C PHE A 280 -11.22 7.63 -13.70
N ASN A 281 -11.92 8.74 -13.94
CA ASN A 281 -11.85 9.45 -15.21
C ASN A 281 -10.42 9.95 -15.48
N LEU A 282 -10.10 10.25 -16.74
CA LEU A 282 -8.82 10.85 -17.10
C LEU A 282 -8.73 12.28 -16.57
N ALA A 283 -7.53 12.70 -16.18
CA ALA A 283 -7.22 14.10 -15.87
C ALA A 283 -7.27 14.97 -17.14
N SER A 284 -7.09 16.28 -16.98
CA SER A 284 -6.97 17.20 -18.11
C SER A 284 -5.88 16.74 -19.09
N ARG A 285 -6.14 16.92 -20.39
CA ARG A 285 -5.22 16.49 -21.46
C ARG A 285 -3.86 17.15 -21.33
N ASP A 286 -3.83 18.45 -21.05
CA ASP A 286 -2.59 19.22 -20.91
C ASP A 286 -1.72 18.66 -19.77
N LEU A 287 -2.32 18.28 -18.64
CA LEU A 287 -1.60 17.67 -17.52
C LEU A 287 -1.06 16.28 -17.87
N LEU A 288 -1.84 15.47 -18.59
CA LEU A 288 -1.41 14.14 -19.03
C LEU A 288 -0.29 14.21 -20.07
N GLU A 289 -0.37 15.13 -21.03
CA GLU A 289 0.69 15.36 -22.01
C GLU A 289 1.98 15.85 -21.34
N ALA A 290 1.87 16.79 -20.38
CA ALA A 290 3.01 17.24 -19.60
C ALA A 290 3.64 16.09 -18.79
N TYR A 291 2.81 15.25 -18.17
CA TYR A 291 3.26 14.06 -17.44
C TYR A 291 4.00 13.07 -18.33
N GLU A 292 3.47 12.73 -19.51
CA GLU A 292 4.13 11.78 -20.41
C GLU A 292 5.48 12.31 -20.91
N ASN A 293 5.56 13.61 -21.21
CA ASN A 293 6.83 14.25 -21.55
C ASN A 293 7.85 14.19 -20.40
N ALA A 294 7.42 14.46 -19.16
CA ALA A 294 8.26 14.37 -17.98
C ALA A 294 8.73 12.93 -17.72
N LYS A 295 7.81 11.95 -17.83
CA LYS A 295 8.10 10.52 -17.68
C LYS A 295 9.09 10.04 -18.73
N GLN A 296 8.88 10.41 -19.99
CA GLN A 296 9.79 10.03 -21.08
C GLN A 296 11.19 10.59 -20.87
N THR A 297 11.29 11.86 -20.45
CA THR A 297 12.57 12.51 -20.12
C THR A 297 13.29 11.78 -19.00
N TYR A 298 12.57 11.45 -17.92
CA TYR A 298 13.11 10.68 -16.80
C TYR A 298 13.58 9.28 -17.22
N MET A 299 12.74 8.51 -17.92
CA MET A 299 13.08 7.16 -18.37
C MET A 299 14.28 7.15 -19.32
N ASN A 300 14.39 8.13 -20.21
CA ASN A 300 15.54 8.27 -21.10
C ASN A 300 16.84 8.54 -20.31
N ARG A 301 16.77 9.29 -19.21
CA ARG A 301 17.92 9.52 -18.34
C ARG A 301 18.33 8.24 -17.60
N VAL A 302 17.38 7.57 -16.95
CA VAL A 302 17.62 6.32 -16.21
C VAL A 302 18.18 5.23 -17.13
N ASN A 303 17.62 5.06 -18.33
CA ASN A 303 18.10 4.08 -19.29
C ASN A 303 19.56 4.36 -19.74
N LYS A 304 19.95 5.63 -19.90
CA LYS A 304 21.34 6.00 -20.23
C LYS A 304 22.29 5.67 -19.07
N GLU A 305 21.91 5.98 -17.84
CA GLU A 305 22.68 5.66 -16.64
C GLU A 305 22.87 4.14 -16.50
N PHE A 306 21.79 3.35 -16.66
CA PHE A 306 21.85 1.89 -16.61
C PHE A 306 22.74 1.27 -17.70
N LEU A 307 22.68 1.80 -18.94
CA LEU A 307 23.55 1.36 -20.02
C LEU A 307 25.02 1.65 -19.72
N HIS A 308 25.32 2.80 -19.10
CA HIS A 308 26.68 3.15 -18.67
C HIS A 308 27.19 2.17 -17.61
N GLU A 309 26.40 1.89 -16.57
CA GLU A 309 26.76 0.93 -15.51
C GLU A 309 27.05 -0.48 -16.06
N ILE A 310 26.23 -0.96 -17.00
CA ILE A 310 26.46 -2.27 -17.65
C ILE A 310 27.79 -2.27 -18.40
N GLN A 311 28.09 -1.19 -19.14
CA GLN A 311 29.33 -1.08 -19.91
C GLN A 311 30.56 -1.04 -19.01
N GLU A 312 30.52 -0.30 -17.90
CA GLU A 312 31.58 -0.25 -16.91
C GLU A 312 31.81 -1.61 -16.24
N ALA A 313 30.74 -2.28 -15.79
CA ALA A 313 30.83 -3.61 -15.21
C ALA A 313 31.41 -4.64 -16.20
N GLN A 314 31.11 -4.53 -17.49
CA GLN A 314 31.72 -5.35 -18.53
C GLN A 314 33.20 -5.04 -18.76
N ARG A 315 33.61 -3.76 -18.73
CA ARG A 315 35.02 -3.35 -18.84
C ARG A 315 35.83 -3.88 -17.66
N GLU A 316 35.36 -3.70 -16.43
CA GLU A 316 36.02 -4.23 -15.24
C GLU A 316 36.20 -5.75 -15.28
N LYS A 317 35.17 -6.48 -15.73
CA LYS A 317 35.25 -7.94 -15.90
C LYS A 317 36.32 -8.33 -16.93
N LYS A 318 36.41 -7.63 -18.06
CA LYS A 318 37.45 -7.86 -19.09
C LYS A 318 38.84 -7.55 -18.56
N GLU A 319 39.02 -6.47 -17.80
CA GLU A 319 40.30 -6.11 -17.19
C GLU A 319 40.76 -7.12 -16.13
N LYS A 320 39.84 -7.59 -15.27
CA LYS A 320 40.12 -8.65 -14.30
C LYS A 320 40.52 -9.96 -14.99
N LEU A 321 39.89 -10.29 -16.11
CA LEU A 321 40.23 -11.47 -16.91
C LEU A 321 41.62 -11.35 -17.57
N ASN A 322 41.95 -10.17 -18.12
CA ASN A 322 43.24 -9.91 -18.74
C ASN A 322 44.39 -9.90 -17.71
N LYS A 323 44.18 -9.35 -16.51
CA LYS A 323 45.18 -9.40 -15.42
C LYS A 323 45.43 -10.83 -14.94
N LYS A 324 44.38 -11.66 -14.82
CA LYS A 324 44.52 -13.09 -14.46
C LYS A 324 45.29 -13.90 -15.50
N ASN A 325 45.17 -13.52 -16.78
CA ASN A 325 45.93 -14.13 -17.87
C ASN A 325 47.37 -13.56 -18.02
N GLY A 326 47.63 -12.35 -17.52
CA GLY A 326 48.92 -11.66 -17.65
C GLY A 326 49.95 -11.98 -16.54
N THR A 327 49.53 -12.49 -15.38
CA THR A 327 50.43 -12.85 -14.27
C THR A 327 50.91 -14.31 -14.29
N GLY A 328 50.47 -15.11 -15.26
CA GLY A 328 50.95 -16.47 -15.49
C GLY A 328 52.10 -16.53 -16.49
N LYS A 329 53.19 -15.76 -16.28
CA LYS A 329 54.45 -15.96 -17.01
C LYS A 329 55.23 -17.10 -16.38
N GLY A 330 54.64 -18.30 -16.43
CA GLY A 330 55.32 -19.57 -16.28
C GLY A 330 54.97 -20.39 -17.51
N ASP A 331 55.97 -20.95 -18.17
CA ASP A 331 55.95 -21.59 -19.50
C ASP A 331 54.98 -22.78 -19.66
N ASN A 332 53.67 -22.57 -19.47
CA ASN A 332 52.64 -23.49 -19.90
C ASN A 332 52.22 -23.09 -21.30
N LYS A 333 52.94 -23.64 -22.28
CA LYS A 333 52.55 -23.68 -23.69
C LYS A 333 51.11 -24.20 -23.75
N LYS A 334 50.13 -23.29 -23.93
CA LYS A 334 48.70 -23.67 -24.08
C LYS A 334 48.62 -24.73 -25.17
N GLU A 335 48.12 -25.91 -24.80
CA GLU A 335 47.82 -26.97 -25.77
C GLU A 335 46.89 -26.39 -26.83
N THR A 336 47.25 -26.55 -28.10
CA THR A 336 46.33 -26.15 -29.16
C THR A 336 45.19 -27.15 -29.22
N ASN A 337 44.01 -26.73 -29.68
CA ASN A 337 42.88 -27.65 -29.89
C ASN A 337 43.27 -28.88 -30.75
N ASN A 338 44.26 -28.71 -31.64
CA ASN A 338 44.82 -29.80 -32.44
C ASN A 338 45.57 -30.85 -31.60
N ASP A 339 46.27 -30.44 -30.54
CA ASP A 339 46.99 -31.33 -29.63
C ASP A 339 46.01 -32.18 -28.82
N ILE A 340 44.92 -31.57 -28.34
CA ILE A 340 43.85 -32.26 -27.60
C ILE A 340 43.19 -33.32 -28.49
N ILE A 341 42.79 -32.96 -29.71
CA ILE A 341 42.17 -33.89 -30.66
C ILE A 341 43.12 -35.07 -30.98
N LYS A 342 44.42 -34.79 -31.11
CA LYS A 342 45.44 -35.82 -31.39
C LYS A 342 45.61 -36.77 -30.20
N ILE A 343 45.62 -36.24 -28.97
CA ILE A 343 45.68 -37.03 -27.73
C ILE A 343 44.48 -37.98 -27.64
N ILE A 344 43.26 -37.49 -27.87
CA ILE A 344 42.02 -38.28 -27.84
C ILE A 344 42.09 -39.43 -28.84
N LYS A 345 42.42 -39.13 -30.11
CA LYS A 345 42.51 -40.14 -31.17
C LYS A 345 43.52 -41.24 -30.86
N LEU A 346 44.66 -40.90 -30.26
CA LEU A 346 45.68 -41.88 -29.89
C LEU A 346 45.27 -42.71 -28.66
N LYS A 347 44.56 -42.09 -27.70
CA LYS A 347 44.01 -42.82 -26.55
C LYS A 347 42.94 -43.82 -26.95
N MET A 348 42.04 -43.46 -27.87
CA MET A 348 41.04 -44.37 -28.43
C MET A 348 41.65 -45.55 -29.20
N LYS A 349 42.86 -45.38 -29.74
CA LYS A 349 43.66 -46.47 -30.35
C LYS A 349 44.38 -47.36 -29.33
N GLY A 350 44.15 -47.16 -28.03
CA GLY A 350 44.69 -47.98 -26.96
C GLY A 350 46.12 -47.64 -26.54
N LEU A 351 46.70 -46.52 -27.00
CA LEU A 351 48.07 -46.16 -26.62
C LEU A 351 48.17 -45.75 -25.15
N SER A 352 49.31 -46.05 -24.53
CA SER A 352 49.62 -45.62 -23.17
C SER A 352 49.89 -44.11 -23.11
N VAL A 353 49.68 -43.48 -21.95
CA VAL A 353 49.99 -42.05 -21.71
C VAL A 353 51.44 -41.71 -22.10
N ARG A 354 52.36 -42.66 -21.86
CA ARG A 354 53.78 -42.53 -22.19
C ARG A 354 54.01 -42.46 -23.71
N ASP A 355 53.33 -43.29 -24.48
CA ASP A 355 53.47 -43.35 -25.94
C ASP A 355 52.77 -42.18 -26.64
N ILE A 356 51.64 -41.75 -26.10
CA ILE A 356 50.94 -40.54 -26.55
C ILE A 356 51.84 -39.33 -26.37
N ALA A 357 52.40 -39.11 -25.17
CA ALA A 357 53.31 -37.99 -24.91
C ALA A 357 54.54 -37.98 -25.85
N LYS A 358 55.11 -39.16 -26.11
CA LYS A 358 56.25 -39.30 -27.02
C LYS A 358 55.88 -38.97 -28.49
N SER A 359 54.68 -39.32 -28.93
CA SER A 359 54.23 -39.14 -30.32
C SER A 359 53.62 -37.77 -30.59
N THR A 360 53.11 -37.07 -29.58
CA THR A 360 52.57 -35.72 -29.71
C THR A 360 53.57 -34.64 -29.36
N GLY A 361 54.63 -34.96 -28.61
CA GLY A 361 55.55 -33.97 -28.05
C GLY A 361 54.95 -33.18 -26.88
N VAL A 362 53.78 -33.59 -26.40
CA VAL A 362 53.07 -32.95 -25.30
C VAL A 362 53.54 -33.57 -23.97
N PRO A 363 53.77 -32.77 -22.91
CA PRO A 363 54.18 -33.28 -21.61
C PRO A 363 53.23 -34.36 -21.07
N ARG A 364 53.75 -35.39 -20.41
CA ARG A 364 52.94 -36.51 -19.86
C ARG A 364 51.87 -36.03 -18.88
N SER A 365 52.17 -35.04 -18.05
CA SER A 365 51.23 -34.45 -17.09
C SER A 365 50.01 -33.85 -17.78
N THR A 366 50.22 -33.14 -18.89
CA THR A 366 49.14 -32.62 -19.74
C THR A 366 48.31 -33.75 -20.34
N VAL A 367 48.94 -34.76 -20.94
CA VAL A 367 48.22 -35.89 -21.55
C VAL A 367 47.35 -36.59 -20.51
N GLN A 368 47.87 -36.76 -19.30
CA GLN A 368 47.16 -37.38 -18.19
C GLN A 368 45.97 -36.55 -17.72
N ARG A 369 46.12 -35.21 -17.64
CA ARG A 369 45.02 -34.28 -17.32
C ARG A 369 43.88 -34.34 -18.35
N VAL A 370 44.22 -34.26 -19.64
CA VAL A 370 43.21 -34.30 -20.73
C VAL A 370 42.44 -35.62 -20.69
N ILE A 371 43.13 -36.75 -20.47
CA ILE A 371 42.48 -38.06 -20.37
C ILE A 371 41.59 -38.15 -19.12
N SER A 372 42.00 -37.59 -17.97
CA SER A 372 41.17 -37.60 -16.77
C SER A 372 39.91 -36.75 -16.92
N GLU A 373 40.00 -35.61 -17.60
CA GLU A 373 38.85 -34.73 -17.87
C GLU A 373 37.81 -35.42 -18.78
N ILE A 374 38.26 -36.20 -19.77
CA ILE A 374 37.35 -36.97 -20.64
C ILE A 374 36.65 -38.07 -19.87
N ASN A 375 37.39 -38.83 -19.06
CA ASN A 375 36.82 -39.93 -18.29
C ASN A 375 35.85 -39.45 -17.19
N SER A 376 35.98 -38.21 -16.72
CA SER A 376 35.04 -37.63 -15.75
C SER A 376 33.72 -37.16 -16.35
N ASP A 377 33.70 -36.88 -17.66
CA ASP A 377 32.47 -36.49 -18.38
C ASP A 377 31.63 -37.70 -18.81
N ASP A 378 32.21 -38.92 -18.87
CA ASP A 378 31.49 -40.17 -19.15
C ASP A 378 30.70 -40.71 -17.92
N ASP A 379 30.86 -40.11 -16.74
CA ASP A 379 30.14 -40.44 -15.48
C ASP A 379 28.90 -39.53 -15.23
N LEU A 380 28.50 -38.72 -16.22
CA LEU A 380 27.27 -37.90 -16.25
C LEU A 380 26.33 -38.38 -17.38
#